data_AF-A0A4Q0XU82-F1
#
_entry.id   AF-A0A4Q0XU82-F1
#
_cell.length_a   1.000
_cell.length_b   1.000
_cell.length_c   1.000
_cell.angle_alpha   90.00
_cell.angle_beta   90.00
_cell.angle_gamma   90.00
#
_symmetry.space_group_name_H-M   'P 1'
#
loop_
_entity.id
_entity.type
_entity.pdbx_description
1 polymer ?
#
loop_
_entity_poly.entity_id
_entity_poly.type
_entity_poly.pdbx_seq_one_letter_code
_entity_poly.pdbx_strand_id
1 'polypeptide(L)'
;MKLKILILIFATVNILYAECLTSYEKALLKSDIESYNKMFGKGNYIECDTQKNSLEKFVCSHRDFLLIFEHFTGVDIAFWMRNLNMKYDYYKVKKNTMSFFDKDYKAEPINTNHLCFDLKRRTTDRLGGESPYKMVYTERFDEINYFIQENKHGAVLTNRDGYKIYMGKNCDAMDSKKQKGVWYREDERYVIKFGKEKIEFSFSDLDIEDYKCIRR
;
A
#
# COMPACT_ATOMS: atom_id res chain seq x y z
N MET A 1 38.04 -10.92 -11.61
CA MET A 1 36.81 -10.08 -11.65
C MET A 1 36.38 -9.85 -10.21
N LYS A 2 36.52 -8.62 -9.71
CA LYS A 2 36.79 -8.34 -8.30
C LYS A 2 35.53 -8.40 -7.43
N LEU A 3 35.63 -9.04 -6.26
CA LEU A 3 34.66 -9.11 -5.15
C LEU A 3 33.96 -7.77 -4.83
N LYS A 4 34.61 -6.64 -5.13
CA LYS A 4 34.06 -5.28 -5.03
C LYS A 4 32.86 -5.00 -5.95
N ILE A 5 32.75 -5.66 -7.11
CA ILE A 5 31.60 -5.53 -8.01
C ILE A 5 30.39 -6.28 -7.43
N LEU A 6 30.61 -7.42 -6.76
CA LEU A 6 29.54 -8.19 -6.09
C LEU A 6 28.92 -7.44 -4.91
N ILE A 7 29.73 -6.72 -4.12
CA ILE A 7 29.26 -5.92 -2.98
C ILE A 7 28.44 -4.71 -3.46
N LEU A 8 28.81 -4.10 -4.60
CA LEU A 8 28.02 -3.01 -5.18
C LEU A 8 26.65 -3.49 -5.70
N ILE A 9 26.60 -4.69 -6.30
CA ILE A 9 25.35 -5.27 -6.80
C ILE A 9 24.41 -5.62 -5.63
N PHE A 10 24.91 -6.23 -4.55
CA PHE A 10 24.10 -6.53 -3.35
C PHE A 10 23.62 -5.27 -2.61
N ALA A 11 24.39 -4.19 -2.62
CA ALA A 11 23.97 -2.91 -2.03
C ALA A 11 22.82 -2.26 -2.84
N THR A 12 22.81 -2.40 -4.16
CA THR A 12 21.73 -1.82 -5.00
C THR A 12 20.41 -2.60 -4.97
N VAL A 13 20.42 -3.90 -4.65
CA VAL A 13 19.20 -4.71 -4.60
C VAL A 13 18.31 -4.34 -3.40
N ASN A 14 18.92 -3.86 -2.29
CA ASN A 14 18.15 -3.35 -1.14
C ASN A 14 17.49 -1.99 -1.39
N ILE A 15 17.87 -1.26 -2.44
CA ILE A 15 17.35 0.08 -2.76
C ILE A 15 16.02 0.01 -3.53
N LEU A 16 15.65 -1.17 -4.03
CA LEU A 16 14.40 -1.42 -4.73
C LEU A 16 13.32 -2.05 -3.82
N TYR A 17 13.55 -2.11 -2.51
CA TYR A 17 12.56 -2.69 -1.60
C TYR A 17 11.39 -1.71 -1.38
N ALA A 18 10.26 -1.98 -2.03
CA ALA A 18 8.98 -1.43 -1.59
C ALA A 18 8.62 -2.01 -0.22
N GLU A 19 8.68 -1.18 0.83
CA GLU A 19 8.12 -1.44 2.16
C GLU A 19 6.59 -1.36 2.10
N CYS A 20 5.90 -1.93 3.10
CA CYS A 20 4.45 -1.77 3.19
C CYS A 20 4.05 -0.29 3.24
N LEU A 21 4.77 0.55 3.99
CA LEU A 21 4.58 2.00 4.00
C LEU A 21 5.85 2.75 3.59
N THR A 22 5.69 3.76 2.75
CA THR A 22 6.71 4.77 2.49
C THR A 22 6.82 5.74 3.67
N SER A 23 7.93 6.49 3.76
CA SER A 23 8.09 7.54 4.78
C SER A 23 7.00 8.62 4.69
N TYR A 24 6.54 8.92 3.47
CA TYR A 24 5.44 9.86 3.23
C TYR A 24 4.11 9.32 3.78
N GLU A 25 3.75 8.08 3.44
CA GLU A 25 2.55 7.42 3.96
C GLU A 25 2.58 7.36 5.50
N LYS A 26 3.73 7.03 6.10
CA LYS A 26 3.90 7.02 7.57
C LYS A 26 3.64 8.40 8.19
N ALA A 27 4.05 9.49 7.55
CA ALA A 27 3.84 10.85 8.04
C ALA A 27 2.36 11.25 7.97
N LEU A 28 1.71 10.98 6.83
CA LEU A 28 0.27 11.23 6.65
C LEU A 28 -0.57 10.48 7.68
N LEU A 29 -0.36 9.17 7.81
CA LEU A 29 -1.10 8.34 8.75
C LEU A 29 -1.03 8.86 10.19
N LYS A 30 0.16 9.31 10.64
CA LYS A 30 0.33 9.89 11.97
C LYS A 30 -0.50 11.16 12.15
N SER A 31 -0.44 12.07 11.18
CA SER A 31 -1.24 13.31 11.18
C SER A 31 -2.73 13.01 11.25
N ASP A 32 -3.21 12.04 10.46
CA ASP A 32 -4.62 11.66 10.43
C ASP A 32 -5.06 11.02 11.74
N ILE A 33 -4.25 10.12 12.31
CA ILE A 33 -4.52 9.52 13.63
C ILE A 33 -4.62 10.62 14.70
N GLU A 34 -3.70 11.59 14.72
CA GLU A 34 -3.77 12.72 15.65
C GLU A 34 -5.05 13.54 15.47
N SER A 35 -5.49 13.76 14.22
CA SER A 35 -6.74 14.42 13.90
C SER A 35 -7.96 13.66 14.43
N TYR A 36 -8.04 12.35 14.16
CA TYR A 36 -9.10 11.49 14.68
C TYR A 36 -9.12 11.47 16.21
N ASN A 37 -7.94 11.40 16.84
CA ASN A 37 -7.84 11.40 18.30
C ASN A 37 -8.40 12.69 18.92
N LYS A 38 -8.14 13.85 18.29
CA LYS A 38 -8.73 15.13 18.70
C LYS A 38 -10.24 15.16 18.48
N MET A 39 -10.72 14.61 17.36
CA MET A 39 -12.14 14.60 17.00
C MET A 39 -12.97 13.69 17.92
N PHE A 40 -12.46 12.50 18.24
CA PHE A 40 -13.20 11.47 18.95
C PHE A 40 -12.79 11.32 20.43
N GLY A 41 -11.78 12.08 20.88
CA GLY A 41 -11.32 12.06 22.28
C GLY A 41 -10.71 10.72 22.70
N LYS A 42 -10.19 9.94 21.75
CA LYS A 42 -9.61 8.62 21.98
C LYS A 42 -8.27 8.52 21.27
N GLY A 43 -7.21 8.26 22.01
CA GLY A 43 -5.95 7.79 21.44
C GLY A 43 -5.92 6.27 21.43
N ASN A 44 -5.30 5.67 20.41
CA ASN A 44 -5.07 4.23 20.26
C ASN A 44 -6.36 3.41 20.10
N TYR A 45 -6.89 3.29 18.89
CA TYR A 45 -8.04 2.46 18.55
C TYR A 45 -7.78 0.95 18.65
N ILE A 46 -6.52 0.52 18.71
CA ILE A 46 -6.08 -0.87 18.86
C ILE A 46 -5.45 -1.06 20.25
N GLU A 47 -5.94 -2.05 21.03
CA GLU A 47 -5.14 -2.53 22.19
C GLU A 47 -4.15 -3.53 21.67
N CYS A 48 -2.94 -3.45 22.17
CA CYS A 48 -2.01 -4.54 22.04
C CYS A 48 -2.15 -5.51 23.19
N ASP A 49 -3.04 -6.50 23.02
CA ASP A 49 -3.06 -7.69 23.85
C ASP A 49 -2.38 -8.84 23.09
N THR A 50 -1.08 -8.97 23.31
CA THR A 50 -0.25 -10.00 22.66
C THR A 50 -0.57 -11.42 23.15
N GLN A 51 -1.59 -11.63 23.98
CA GLN A 51 -2.01 -12.97 24.41
C GLN A 51 -3.21 -13.52 23.61
N LYS A 52 -3.94 -12.68 22.85
CA LYS A 52 -5.19 -13.08 22.18
C LYS A 52 -5.04 -13.98 20.95
N ASN A 53 -4.46 -13.47 19.86
CA ASN A 53 -4.38 -14.18 18.59
C ASN A 53 -3.12 -13.79 17.80
N SER A 54 -2.80 -14.59 16.77
CA SER A 54 -1.57 -14.42 15.98
C SER A 54 -1.51 -13.10 15.22
N LEU A 55 -2.64 -12.60 14.71
CA LEU A 55 -2.70 -11.30 14.03
C LEU A 55 -2.39 -10.14 14.99
N GLU A 56 -3.02 -10.12 16.15
CA GLU A 56 -2.82 -9.07 17.15
C GLU A 56 -1.39 -9.08 17.69
N LYS A 57 -0.83 -10.26 17.97
CA LYS A 57 0.60 -10.43 18.29
C LYS A 57 1.51 -9.84 17.20
N PHE A 58 1.20 -10.12 15.94
CA PHE A 58 1.98 -9.65 14.81
C PHE A 58 1.87 -8.13 14.63
N VAL A 59 0.66 -7.59 14.58
CA VAL A 59 0.41 -6.15 14.41
C VAL A 59 1.09 -5.36 15.53
N CYS A 60 1.00 -5.83 16.77
CA CYS A 60 1.59 -5.17 17.93
C CYS A 60 3.11 -5.26 18.02
N SER A 61 3.71 -6.25 17.36
CA SER A 61 5.18 -6.33 17.23
C SER A 61 5.72 -5.55 16.03
N HIS A 62 4.85 -5.12 15.10
CA HIS A 62 5.25 -4.42 13.87
C HIS A 62 4.64 -3.01 13.80
N ARG A 63 5.43 -2.00 14.16
CA ARG A 63 4.98 -0.59 14.25
C ARG A 63 4.26 -0.07 13.01
N ASP A 64 4.71 -0.44 11.82
CA ASP A 64 4.07 0.00 10.57
C ASP A 64 2.67 -0.60 10.43
N PHE A 65 2.47 -1.88 10.75
CA PHE A 65 1.14 -2.49 10.73
C PHE A 65 0.24 -1.90 11.80
N LEU A 66 0.74 -1.68 13.02
CA LEU A 66 -0.02 -1.00 14.06
C LEU A 66 -0.52 0.38 13.58
N LEU A 67 0.35 1.15 12.92
CA LEU A 67 -0.01 2.46 12.37
C LEU A 67 -1.12 2.37 11.30
N ILE A 68 -1.04 1.39 10.39
CA ILE A 68 -2.07 1.19 9.35
C ILE A 68 -3.39 0.78 9.99
N PHE A 69 -3.37 -0.12 10.97
CA PHE A 69 -4.57 -0.58 11.66
C PHE A 69 -5.24 0.57 12.42
N GLU A 70 -4.48 1.36 13.18
CA GLU A 70 -4.95 2.55 13.88
C GLU A 70 -5.64 3.54 12.94
N HIS A 71 -5.00 3.84 11.81
CA HIS A 71 -5.55 4.74 10.80
C HIS A 71 -6.82 4.15 10.17
N PHE A 72 -6.80 2.89 9.72
CA PHE A 72 -7.96 2.22 9.16
C PHE A 72 -9.14 2.22 10.13
N THR A 73 -8.91 1.95 11.42
CA THR A 73 -9.97 1.99 12.42
C THR A 73 -10.54 3.41 12.56
N GLY A 74 -9.71 4.44 12.65
CA GLY A 74 -10.16 5.84 12.66
C GLY A 74 -11.02 6.20 11.45
N VAL A 75 -10.60 5.77 10.26
CA VAL A 75 -11.34 5.94 8.99
C VAL A 75 -12.70 5.23 9.03
N ASP A 76 -12.74 3.97 9.47
CA ASP A 76 -13.99 3.19 9.52
C ASP A 76 -14.99 3.83 10.49
N ILE A 77 -14.52 4.35 11.62
CA ILE A 77 -15.35 5.11 12.58
C ILE A 77 -15.95 6.35 11.92
N ALA A 78 -15.11 7.18 11.32
CA ALA A 78 -15.54 8.39 10.65
C ALA A 78 -16.53 8.08 9.50
N PHE A 79 -16.32 6.99 8.77
CA PHE A 79 -17.22 6.52 7.73
C PHE A 79 -18.60 6.15 8.30
N TRP A 80 -18.66 5.32 9.34
CA TRP A 80 -19.94 4.87 9.91
C TRP A 80 -20.71 6.00 10.58
N MET A 81 -20.02 6.91 11.29
CA MET A 81 -20.65 8.08 11.90
C MET A 81 -21.29 8.99 10.84
N ARG A 82 -20.58 9.25 9.73
CA ARG A 82 -21.09 10.08 8.63
C ARG A 82 -22.28 9.45 7.90
N ASN A 83 -22.21 8.15 7.63
CA ASN A 83 -23.17 7.51 6.72
C ASN A 83 -24.38 6.87 7.41
N LEU A 84 -24.24 6.39 8.66
CA LEU A 84 -25.32 5.67 9.34
C LEU A 84 -25.88 6.36 10.59
N ASN A 85 -25.36 7.55 10.94
CA ASN A 85 -25.76 8.29 12.15
C ASN A 85 -25.74 7.41 13.43
N MET A 86 -24.82 6.43 13.46
CA MET A 86 -24.73 5.47 14.55
C MET A 86 -23.96 6.06 15.72
N LYS A 87 -24.46 5.83 16.94
CA LYS A 87 -23.66 6.07 18.14
C LYS A 87 -22.44 5.14 18.11
N TYR A 88 -21.27 5.75 18.25
CA TYR A 88 -20.00 5.07 18.25
C TYR A 88 -19.71 4.42 19.60
N ASP A 89 -19.54 3.08 19.59
CA ASP A 89 -19.00 2.33 20.73
C ASP A 89 -17.55 1.96 20.42
N TYR A 90 -16.65 2.70 21.06
CA TYR A 90 -15.21 2.54 20.92
C TYR A 90 -14.74 1.12 21.24
N TYR A 91 -15.23 0.51 22.32
CA TYR A 91 -14.80 -0.84 22.72
C TYR A 91 -15.23 -1.89 21.71
N LYS A 92 -16.43 -1.72 21.14
CA LYS A 92 -16.94 -2.60 20.10
C LYS A 92 -16.12 -2.50 18.81
N VAL A 93 -15.81 -1.28 18.35
CA VAL A 93 -15.03 -1.08 17.11
C VAL A 93 -13.61 -1.61 17.24
N LYS A 94 -12.97 -1.35 18.39
CA LYS A 94 -11.67 -1.90 18.75
C LYS A 94 -11.63 -3.43 18.61
N LYS A 95 -12.60 -4.13 19.20
CA LYS A 95 -12.70 -5.59 19.11
C LYS A 95 -13.00 -6.06 17.68
N ASN A 96 -13.89 -5.36 16.98
CA ASN A 96 -14.37 -5.78 15.68
C ASN A 96 -13.32 -5.62 14.57
N THR A 97 -12.50 -4.57 14.61
CA THR A 97 -11.51 -4.32 13.55
C THR A 97 -10.49 -5.45 13.48
N MET A 98 -9.90 -5.85 14.61
CA MET A 98 -8.95 -6.96 14.64
C MET A 98 -9.64 -8.27 14.23
N SER A 99 -10.85 -8.52 14.74
CA SER A 99 -11.63 -9.73 14.42
C SER A 99 -12.02 -9.84 12.94
N PHE A 100 -12.17 -8.70 12.25
CA PHE A 100 -12.48 -8.65 10.82
C PHE A 100 -11.36 -9.27 9.99
N PHE A 101 -10.11 -8.83 10.23
CA PHE A 101 -8.94 -9.36 9.53
C PHE A 101 -8.48 -10.70 10.09
N ASP A 102 -8.72 -10.99 11.38
CA ASP A 102 -8.32 -12.26 11.99
C ASP A 102 -8.81 -13.46 11.19
N LYS A 103 -10.02 -13.42 10.62
CA LYS A 103 -10.57 -14.50 9.77
C LYS A 103 -9.63 -14.95 8.64
N ASP A 104 -8.97 -14.00 8.00
CA ASP A 104 -8.14 -14.23 6.82
C ASP A 104 -6.66 -14.40 7.17
N TYR A 105 -6.26 -14.03 8.40
CA TYR A 105 -4.87 -13.97 8.85
C TYR A 105 -4.58 -14.76 10.14
N LYS A 106 -5.26 -15.90 10.33
CA LYS A 106 -5.04 -16.81 11.48
C LYS A 106 -3.79 -17.65 11.40
N ALA A 107 -3.33 -17.95 10.19
CA ALA A 107 -2.22 -18.87 9.96
C ALA A 107 -0.87 -18.19 10.21
N GLU A 108 0.05 -18.93 10.84
CA GLU A 108 1.45 -18.53 10.97
C GLU A 108 2.30 -19.22 9.90
N PRO A 109 3.24 -18.50 9.24
CA PRO A 109 3.49 -17.07 9.37
C PRO A 109 2.43 -16.24 8.62
N ILE A 110 2.14 -15.05 9.15
CA ILE A 110 1.24 -14.10 8.48
C ILE A 110 1.87 -13.63 7.16
N ASN A 111 1.11 -13.71 6.07
CA ASN A 111 1.54 -13.16 4.78
C ASN A 111 1.46 -11.63 4.83
N THR A 112 2.61 -11.00 5.03
CA THR A 112 2.71 -9.54 5.22
C THR A 112 2.35 -8.75 3.97
N ASN A 113 2.59 -9.28 2.77
CA ASN A 113 2.20 -8.63 1.52
C ASN A 113 0.68 -8.58 1.39
N HIS A 114 0.03 -9.72 1.64
CA HIS A 114 -1.44 -9.82 1.60
C HIS A 114 -2.05 -8.88 2.64
N LEU A 115 -1.58 -8.94 3.90
CA LEU A 115 -2.11 -8.10 4.97
C LEU A 115 -1.94 -6.60 4.67
N CYS A 116 -0.76 -6.22 4.21
CA CYS A 116 -0.48 -4.83 3.82
C CYS A 116 -1.43 -4.36 2.72
N PHE A 117 -1.56 -5.18 1.67
CA PHE A 117 -2.39 -4.86 0.53
C PHE A 117 -3.87 -4.73 0.92
N ASP A 118 -4.40 -5.69 1.70
CA ASP A 118 -5.80 -5.71 2.07
C ASP A 118 -6.16 -4.54 3.00
N LEU A 119 -5.27 -4.17 3.94
CA LEU A 119 -5.47 -2.99 4.78
C LEU A 119 -5.50 -1.69 3.98
N LYS A 120 -4.52 -1.51 3.07
CA LYS A 120 -4.50 -0.33 2.19
C LYS A 120 -5.72 -0.28 1.29
N ARG A 121 -6.16 -1.43 0.78
CA ARG A 121 -7.34 -1.53 -0.11
C ARG A 121 -8.58 -1.11 0.65
N ARG A 122 -8.82 -1.69 1.82
CA ARG A 122 -9.99 -1.37 2.63
C ARG A 122 -10.02 0.10 3.05
N THR A 123 -8.86 0.68 3.38
CA THR A 123 -8.76 2.12 3.65
C THR A 123 -9.14 2.95 2.42
N THR A 124 -8.63 2.56 1.25
CA THR A 124 -8.94 3.22 -0.02
C THR A 124 -10.41 3.09 -0.39
N ASP A 125 -11.03 1.92 -0.21
CA ASP A 125 -12.45 1.70 -0.46
C ASP A 125 -13.34 2.59 0.44
N ARG A 126 -12.86 3.00 1.62
CA ARG A 126 -13.58 3.87 2.55
C ARG A 126 -13.40 5.36 2.28
N LEU A 127 -12.20 5.76 1.86
CA LEU A 127 -11.84 7.18 1.64
C LEU A 127 -11.99 7.63 0.18
N GLY A 128 -12.00 6.71 -0.78
CA GLY A 128 -11.93 7.04 -2.20
C GLY A 128 -10.68 7.84 -2.53
N GLY A 129 -10.84 8.97 -3.21
CA GLY A 129 -9.74 9.86 -3.61
C GLY A 129 -8.99 10.53 -2.45
N GLU A 130 -9.53 10.51 -1.23
CA GLU A 130 -8.84 11.04 -0.03
C GLU A 130 -7.86 10.02 0.58
N SER A 131 -7.77 8.81 0.01
CA SER A 131 -6.87 7.77 0.53
C SER A 131 -5.40 8.19 0.44
N PRO A 132 -4.59 7.94 1.49
CA PRO A 132 -3.14 8.11 1.40
C PRO A 132 -2.48 7.07 0.49
N TYR A 133 -3.23 6.05 0.04
CA TYR A 133 -2.74 4.96 -0.79
C TYR A 133 -3.28 5.10 -2.22
N LYS A 134 -2.37 5.28 -3.18
CA LYS A 134 -2.71 5.33 -4.59
C LYS A 134 -2.86 3.91 -5.14
N MET A 135 -4.09 3.47 -5.38
CA MET A 135 -4.39 2.18 -6.02
C MET A 135 -4.67 2.38 -7.51
N VAL A 136 -4.17 1.46 -8.33
CA VAL A 136 -4.52 1.37 -9.76
C VAL A 136 -5.09 0.01 -10.12
N TYR A 137 -6.03 0.05 -11.04
CA TYR A 137 -6.74 -1.10 -11.60
C TYR A 137 -6.20 -1.35 -13.01
N THR A 138 -5.85 -2.60 -13.31
CA THR A 138 -5.46 -2.98 -14.67
C THR A 138 -6.70 -3.24 -15.53
N GLU A 139 -6.71 -2.75 -16.77
CA GLU A 139 -7.88 -2.86 -17.68
C GLU A 139 -8.14 -4.28 -18.23
N ARG A 140 -7.51 -5.34 -17.68
CA ARG A 140 -7.67 -6.74 -18.15
C ARG A 140 -8.53 -7.58 -17.20
N PHE A 141 -9.12 -8.64 -17.78
CA PHE A 141 -10.10 -9.61 -17.24
C PHE A 141 -9.87 -10.20 -15.84
N ASP A 142 -8.72 -10.02 -15.21
CA ASP A 142 -8.41 -10.53 -13.87
C ASP A 142 -8.32 -9.42 -12.79
N GLU A 143 -8.61 -8.16 -13.15
CA GLU A 143 -8.62 -6.98 -12.24
C GLU A 143 -7.47 -7.02 -11.21
N ILE A 144 -6.24 -7.16 -11.70
CA ILE A 144 -5.09 -7.12 -10.79
C ILE A 144 -4.92 -5.68 -10.35
N ASN A 145 -5.05 -5.47 -9.05
CA ASN A 145 -4.90 -4.18 -8.40
C ASN A 145 -3.47 -4.03 -7.90
N TYR A 146 -2.93 -2.83 -8.07
CA TYR A 146 -1.60 -2.47 -7.60
C TYR A 146 -1.66 -1.22 -6.72
N PHE A 147 -0.82 -1.16 -5.70
CA PHE A 147 -0.47 0.11 -5.07
C PHE A 147 0.76 0.71 -5.71
N ILE A 148 0.73 2.04 -5.87
CA ILE A 148 1.84 2.81 -6.42
C ILE A 148 2.60 3.48 -5.29
N GLN A 149 3.91 3.29 -5.28
CA GLN A 149 4.83 3.98 -4.39
C GLN A 149 5.89 4.70 -5.19
N GLU A 150 5.89 6.03 -5.11
CA GLU A 150 6.88 6.88 -5.76
C GLU A 150 8.17 6.95 -4.95
N ASN A 151 9.30 7.05 -5.64
CA ASN A 151 10.61 7.27 -5.03
C ASN A 151 11.54 8.05 -5.97
N LYS A 152 12.75 8.37 -5.49
CA LYS A 152 13.73 9.17 -6.26
C LYS A 152 14.11 8.58 -7.64
N HIS A 153 13.87 7.30 -7.87
CA HIS A 153 14.21 6.56 -9.09
C HIS A 153 13.03 6.32 -10.04
N GLY A 154 11.79 6.66 -9.65
CA GLY A 154 10.61 6.27 -10.40
C GLY A 154 9.44 5.92 -9.50
N ALA A 155 8.65 4.95 -9.94
CA ALA A 155 7.55 4.38 -9.16
C ALA A 155 7.67 2.85 -9.08
N VAL A 156 7.04 2.28 -8.05
CA VAL A 156 6.91 0.84 -7.88
C VAL A 156 5.44 0.49 -7.75
N LEU A 157 4.95 -0.35 -8.65
CA LEU A 157 3.64 -0.98 -8.53
C LEU A 157 3.80 -2.28 -7.74
N THR A 158 3.01 -2.48 -6.70
CA THR A 158 3.01 -3.72 -5.91
C THR A 158 1.60 -4.29 -5.83
N ASN A 159 1.41 -5.54 -6.29
CA ASN A 159 0.12 -6.21 -6.16
C ASN A 159 0.00 -6.96 -4.82
N ARG A 160 -1.16 -7.57 -4.59
CA ARG A 160 -1.46 -8.33 -3.37
C ARG A 160 -0.42 -9.40 -3.06
N ASP A 161 0.03 -10.17 -4.05
CA ASP A 161 1.02 -11.24 -3.88
C ASP A 161 2.45 -10.74 -3.65
N GLY A 162 2.66 -9.43 -3.66
CA GLY A 162 3.98 -8.81 -3.53
C GLY A 162 4.80 -8.87 -4.82
N TYR A 163 4.18 -9.17 -5.96
CA TYR A 163 4.80 -8.99 -7.26
C TYR A 163 4.96 -7.50 -7.53
N LYS A 164 6.17 -7.11 -7.93
CA LYS A 164 6.56 -5.70 -8.10
C LYS A 164 6.87 -5.39 -9.54
N ILE A 165 6.44 -4.22 -9.99
CA ILE A 165 6.86 -3.62 -11.26
C ILE A 165 7.53 -2.29 -10.96
N TYR A 166 8.81 -2.19 -11.29
CA TYR A 166 9.61 -0.99 -11.18
C TYR A 166 9.49 -0.19 -12.48
N MET A 167 9.07 1.07 -12.37
CA MET A 167 8.94 2.02 -13.47
C MET A 167 9.99 3.11 -13.28
N GLY A 168 11.12 3.01 -13.98
CA GLY A 168 12.26 3.92 -13.84
C GLY A 168 12.05 5.26 -14.56
N LYS A 169 12.72 6.32 -14.08
CA LYS A 169 12.63 7.66 -14.71
C LYS A 169 13.06 7.69 -16.19
N ASN A 170 13.84 6.72 -16.64
CA ASN A 170 14.38 6.66 -18.01
C ASN A 170 13.50 5.84 -18.96
N CYS A 171 12.19 5.73 -18.69
CA CYS A 171 11.25 4.90 -19.45
C CYS A 171 11.52 3.39 -19.40
N ASP A 172 12.48 2.95 -18.59
CA ASP A 172 12.75 1.54 -18.37
C ASP A 172 11.78 0.95 -17.36
N ALA A 173 11.32 -0.28 -17.63
CA ALA A 173 10.54 -1.04 -16.68
C ALA A 173 11.24 -2.36 -16.36
N MET A 174 11.07 -2.84 -15.14
CA MET A 174 11.53 -4.18 -14.75
C MET A 174 10.55 -4.76 -13.74
N ASP A 175 10.21 -6.03 -13.86
CA ASP A 175 9.42 -6.70 -12.83
C ASP A 175 10.30 -7.39 -11.77
N SER A 176 9.68 -7.87 -10.69
CA SER A 176 10.39 -8.62 -9.65
C SER A 176 10.93 -9.98 -10.12
N LYS A 177 10.53 -10.46 -11.31
CA LYS A 177 11.08 -11.65 -11.98
C LYS A 177 12.22 -11.29 -12.94
N LYS A 178 12.68 -10.03 -12.95
CA LYS A 178 13.77 -9.49 -13.78
C LYS A 178 13.45 -9.44 -15.28
N GLN A 179 12.17 -9.53 -15.66
CA GLN A 179 11.73 -9.25 -17.02
C GLN A 179 11.87 -7.76 -17.28
N LYS A 180 12.60 -7.41 -18.33
CA LYS A 180 12.81 -6.02 -18.74
C LYS A 180 11.73 -5.57 -19.69
N GLY A 181 11.39 -4.30 -19.59
CA GLY A 181 10.33 -3.69 -20.36
C GLY A 181 10.56 -2.20 -20.54
N VAL A 182 9.55 -1.56 -21.09
CA VAL A 182 9.44 -0.11 -21.17
C VAL A 182 8.09 0.29 -20.62
N TRP A 183 8.01 1.47 -20.04
CA TRP A 183 6.72 2.09 -19.76
C TRP A 183 6.65 3.44 -20.49
N TYR A 184 5.45 3.96 -20.71
CA TYR A 184 5.21 5.28 -21.27
C TYR A 184 3.77 5.70 -21.02
N ARG A 185 3.49 6.99 -21.15
CA ARG A 185 2.12 7.54 -21.19
C ARG A 185 1.64 7.64 -22.65
N GLU A 186 0.42 7.20 -22.89
CA GLU A 186 -0.32 7.26 -24.16
C GLU A 186 -1.71 7.81 -23.83
N ASP A 187 -1.98 9.05 -24.26
CA ASP A 187 -3.12 9.86 -23.84
C ASP A 187 -3.25 9.97 -22.29
N GLU A 188 -4.36 9.51 -21.72
CA GLU A 188 -4.62 9.49 -20.27
C GLU A 188 -4.22 8.17 -19.59
N ARG A 189 -3.52 7.28 -20.32
CA ARG A 189 -3.17 5.95 -19.84
C ARG A 189 -1.68 5.78 -19.67
N TYR A 190 -1.30 5.05 -18.62
CA TYR A 190 0.04 4.53 -18.44
C TYR A 190 0.09 3.13 -19.01
N VAL A 191 1.09 2.89 -19.84
CA VAL A 191 1.32 1.62 -20.52
C VAL A 191 2.65 1.06 -20.06
N ILE A 192 2.67 -0.20 -19.64
CA ILE A 192 3.89 -0.97 -19.36
C ILE A 192 3.94 -2.15 -20.32
N LYS A 193 5.08 -2.33 -21.00
CA LYS A 193 5.31 -3.41 -21.96
C LYS A 193 6.46 -4.30 -21.54
N PHE A 194 6.18 -5.58 -21.40
CA PHE A 194 7.17 -6.64 -21.18
C PHE A 194 7.14 -7.61 -22.38
N GLY A 195 7.90 -7.29 -23.43
CA GLY A 195 7.85 -8.04 -24.68
C GLY A 195 6.49 -7.93 -25.37
N LYS A 196 5.72 -9.03 -25.42
CA LYS A 196 4.36 -9.06 -25.99
C LYS A 196 3.27 -8.73 -24.97
N GLU A 197 3.59 -8.75 -23.69
CA GLU A 197 2.64 -8.45 -22.61
C GLU A 197 2.54 -6.93 -22.44
N LYS A 198 1.29 -6.46 -22.27
CA LYS A 198 0.95 -5.04 -22.08
C LYS A 198 0.06 -4.94 -20.84
N ILE A 199 0.42 -4.05 -19.93
CA ILE A 199 -0.36 -3.66 -18.76
C ILE A 199 -0.74 -2.20 -18.96
N GLU A 200 -2.01 -1.89 -18.76
CA GLU A 200 -2.58 -0.56 -18.95
C GLU A 200 -3.39 -0.19 -17.73
N PHE A 201 -3.25 1.06 -17.30
CA PHE A 201 -4.06 1.64 -16.25
C PHE A 201 -4.24 3.15 -16.50
N SER A 202 -5.42 3.63 -16.17
CA SER A 202 -5.79 5.05 -16.26
C SER A 202 -5.63 5.68 -14.88
N PHE A 203 -5.07 6.89 -14.79
CA PHE A 203 -4.99 7.58 -13.50
C PHE A 203 -4.84 9.10 -13.67
N SER A 204 -5.74 9.86 -13.04
CA SER A 204 -5.76 11.33 -13.07
C SER A 204 -4.75 11.96 -12.11
N ASP A 205 -4.38 11.27 -11.02
CA ASP A 205 -3.63 11.87 -9.88
C ASP A 205 -2.18 11.37 -9.80
N LEU A 206 -1.71 10.78 -10.89
CA LEU A 206 -0.35 10.31 -11.05
C LEU A 206 0.39 11.50 -11.62
N ASP A 207 0.89 12.34 -10.73
CA ASP A 207 1.84 13.38 -11.11
C ASP A 207 3.23 12.76 -11.37
N ILE A 208 3.23 11.67 -12.16
CA ILE A 208 4.41 11.15 -12.83
C ILE A 208 4.72 12.02 -14.07
N GLU A 209 4.03 13.14 -14.28
CA GLU A 209 4.33 14.08 -15.38
C GLU A 209 5.76 14.62 -15.34
N ASP A 210 6.36 14.69 -14.15
CA ASP A 210 7.80 14.96 -13.95
C ASP A 210 8.73 13.93 -14.63
N TYR A 211 8.21 12.75 -14.91
CA TYR A 211 8.91 11.64 -15.54
C TYR A 211 8.46 11.60 -17.00
N LYS A 212 9.18 12.36 -17.85
CA LYS A 212 8.91 12.69 -19.27
C LYS A 212 8.83 11.50 -20.24
N CYS A 213 8.16 10.42 -19.86
CA CYS A 213 8.08 9.21 -20.61
C CYS A 213 6.85 9.18 -21.53
N ILE A 214 6.95 9.92 -22.63
CA ILE A 214 5.84 10.14 -23.56
C ILE A 214 6.20 9.46 -24.88
N ARG A 215 5.28 8.62 -25.39
CA ARG A 215 5.38 8.10 -26.76
C ARG A 215 4.73 9.11 -27.70
N ARG A 216 5.54 9.76 -28.55
CA ARG A 216 5.04 10.57 -29.66
C ARG A 216 4.61 9.69 -30.83
#